data_AF-A0A7I7K920-F1
#
_entry.id   AF-A0A7I7K920-F1
#
_cell.length_a   1.000
_cell.length_b   1.000
_cell.length_c   1.000
_cell.angle_alpha   90.00
_cell.angle_beta   90.00
_cell.angle_gamma   90.00
#
_symmetry.space_group_name_H-M   'P 1'
#
loop_
_entity.id
_entity.type
_entity.pdbx_description
1 polymer ?
#
loop_
_entity_poly.entity_id
_entity_poly.type
_entity_poly.pdbx_seq_one_letter_code
_entity_poly.pdbx_strand_id
1 'polypeptide(L)' 'MAWTLGIDVAVRAAHQATLARDGTTVWRGRKFSTRPADLERLWADLFLADATDVTVVVEPTRNAWIVLAEWFRRRGARW' A
#
# COMPACT_ATOMS: atom_id res chain seq x y z
N MET A 1 7.21 12.61 11.63
CA MET A 1 7.76 11.50 10.83
C MET A 1 6.59 10.74 10.26
N ALA A 2 6.34 10.84 8.97
CA ALA A 2 5.15 10.26 8.33
C ALA A 2 5.57 9.19 7.31
N TRP A 3 4.99 8.00 7.45
CA TRP A 3 5.11 6.94 6.46
C TRP A 3 3.99 7.08 5.43
N THR A 4 4.36 6.99 4.16
CA THR A 4 3.41 7.03 3.04
C THR A 4 3.58 5.79 2.18
N LEU A 5 2.51 5.03 2.01
CA LEU A 5 2.43 3.93 1.06
C LEU A 5 1.66 4.40 -0.18
N GLY A 6 2.39 4.75 -1.24
CA GLY A 6 1.80 5.05 -2.55
C GLY A 6 1.47 3.77 -3.30
N ILE A 7 0.27 3.68 -3.90
CA ILE A 7 -0.19 2.51 -4.63
C ILE A 7 -0.74 2.92 -6.00
N ASP A 8 -0.14 2.36 -7.05
CA ASP A 8 -0.64 2.44 -8.42
C ASP A 8 -1.50 1.21 -8.69
N VAL A 9 -2.81 1.41 -8.85
CA VAL A 9 -3.77 0.34 -9.06
C VAL A 9 -3.83 -0.04 -10.54
N ALA A 10 -3.96 -1.32 -10.83
CA ALA A 10 -4.07 -1.85 -12.18
C ALA A 10 -5.25 -2.83 -12.28
N VAL A 11 -5.91 -2.89 -13.45
CA VAL A 11 -7.07 -3.78 -13.64
C VAL A 11 -6.65 -5.20 -14.01
N ARG A 12 -5.68 -5.34 -14.92
CA ARG A 12 -5.22 -6.63 -15.45
C ARG A 12 -3.77 -6.95 -15.12
N ALA A 13 -3.01 -5.96 -14.67
CA ALA A 13 -1.63 -6.12 -14.24
C ALA A 13 -1.55 -6.13 -12.70
N ALA A 14 -0.37 -6.45 -12.17
CA ALA A 14 -0.10 -6.28 -10.74
C ALA A 14 -0.18 -4.79 -10.36
N HIS A 15 -0.71 -4.52 -9.18
CA HIS A 15 -0.55 -3.23 -8.53
C HIS A 15 0.91 -3.01 -8.19
N GLN A 16 1.32 -1.75 -8.07
CA GLN A 16 2.66 -1.40 -7.62
C GLN A 16 2.57 -0.53 -6.38
N ALA A 17 3.42 -0.82 -5.41
CA ALA A 17 3.54 -0.03 -4.20
C ALA A 17 4.92 0.63 -4.10
N THR A 18 4.94 1.80 -3.47
CA THR A 18 6.15 2.53 -3.08
C THR A 18 5.98 3.00 -1.64
N LEU A 19 6.94 2.69 -0.78
CA LEU A 19 6.99 3.18 0.59
C LEU A 19 7.96 4.34 0.68
N ALA A 20 7.49 5.43 1.29
CA ALA A 20 8.31 6.58 1.62
C ALA A 20 8.21 6.93 3.10
N ARG A 21 9.26 7.54 3.62
CA ARG A 21 9.31 8.15 4.96
C ARG A 21 9.73 9.59 4.79
N ASP A 22 8.89 10.51 5.27
CA ASP A 22 9.18 11.95 5.24
C ASP A 22 9.58 12.43 3.82
N GLY A 23 8.84 11.96 2.80
CA GLY A 23 9.07 12.27 1.38
C GLY A 23 10.23 11.51 0.71
N THR A 24 11.03 10.76 1.47
CA THR A 24 12.15 9.97 0.93
C THR A 24 11.71 8.54 0.66
N THR A 25 11.99 8.03 -0.53
CA THR A 25 11.65 6.64 -0.89
C THR A 25 12.50 5.66 -0.06
N VAL A 26 11.84 4.72 0.62
CA VAL A 26 12.48 3.60 1.31
C VAL A 26 12.59 2.40 0.37
N TRP A 27 11.50 2.07 -0.31
CA TRP A 27 11.50 1.10 -1.40
C TRP A 27 10.40 1.42 -2.42
N ARG A 28 10.56 0.91 -3.64
CA ARG A 28 9.62 1.13 -4.76
C ARG A 28 9.41 -0.12 -5.59
N GLY A 29 8.29 -0.16 -6.30
CA GLY A 29 8.01 -1.20 -7.31
C GLY A 29 7.61 -2.55 -6.72
N ARG A 30 7.15 -2.61 -5.46
CA ARG A 30 6.62 -3.85 -4.89
C ARG A 30 5.33 -4.22 -5.61
N LYS A 31 5.36 -5.33 -6.34
CA LYS A 31 4.22 -5.84 -7.09
C LYS A 31 3.33 -6.71 -6.21
N PHE A 32 2.02 -6.49 -6.28
CA PHE A 32 1.05 -7.26 -5.53
C PHE A 32 -0.31 -7.28 -6.26
N SER A 33 -1.26 -8.08 -5.76
CA SER A 33 -2.66 -8.08 -6.19
C SER A 33 -3.59 -7.95 -4.99
N THR A 34 -4.90 -7.83 -5.22
CA THR A 34 -5.93 -7.84 -4.15
C THR A 34 -6.14 -9.22 -3.51
N ARG A 35 -5.36 -10.24 -3.87
CA ARG A 35 -5.41 -11.53 -3.19
C ARG A 35 -4.97 -11.38 -1.72
N PRO A 36 -5.67 -11.98 -0.75
CA PRO A 36 -5.34 -11.82 0.67
C PRO A 36 -3.87 -12.07 1.01
N ALA A 37 -3.28 -13.16 0.48
CA ALA A 37 -1.88 -13.50 0.72
C ALA A 37 -0.90 -12.43 0.21
N ASP A 38 -1.24 -11.71 -0.87
CA ASP A 38 -0.39 -10.65 -1.41
C ASP A 38 -0.47 -9.39 -0.55
N LEU A 39 -1.67 -9.08 -0.04
CA LEU A 39 -1.90 -7.97 0.87
C LEU A 39 -1.20 -8.19 2.22
N GLU A 40 -1.27 -9.39 2.78
CA GLU A 40 -0.54 -9.73 4.02
C GLU A 40 0.97 -9.61 3.84
N ARG A 41 1.52 -10.04 2.71
CA ARG A 41 2.96 -9.86 2.43
C ARG A 41 3.35 -8.39 2.33
N LEU A 42 2.54 -7.58 1.63
CA LEU A 42 2.78 -6.15 1.54
C LEU A 42 2.72 -5.47 2.91
N TRP A 43 1.81 -5.89 3.78
CA TRP A 43 1.69 -5.37 5.14
C TRP A 43 2.82 -5.81 6.06
N ALA A 44 3.28 -7.06 5.94
CA ALA A 44 4.48 -7.55 6.61
C ALA A 44 5.72 -6.72 6.25
N ASP A 45 5.86 -6.34 4.99
CA ASP A 45 6.95 -5.46 4.52
C ASP A 45 6.95 -4.08 5.20
N LEU A 46 5.78 -3.57 5.65
CA LEU A 46 5.71 -2.31 6.39
C LEU A 46 6.29 -2.44 7.81
N PHE A 47 6.05 -3.57 8.48
CA PHE A 47 6.65 -3.82 9.79
C PHE A 47 8.16 -4.01 9.69
N LEU A 48 8.65 -4.66 8.63
CA LEU A 48 10.10 -4.75 8.36
C LEU A 48 10.73 -3.37 8.13
N ALA A 49 9.94 -2.39 7.68
CA ALA A 49 10.35 -1.00 7.56
C ALA A 49 10.14 -0.18 8.85
N ASP A 50 9.66 -0.78 9.94
CA ASP A 50 9.31 -0.10 11.20
C ASP A 50 8.24 1.00 11.03
N ALA A 51 7.29 0.77 10.11
CA ALA A 51 6.18 1.69 9.88
C ALA A 51 5.00 1.38 10.83
N THR A 52 4.83 2.22 11.86
CA THR A 52 3.78 2.07 12.88
C THR A 52 2.53 2.93 12.61
N ASP A 53 2.66 3.95 11.77
CA ASP A 53 1.57 4.86 11.39
C ASP A 53 1.76 5.26 9.92
N VAL A 54 0.97 4.63 9.04
CA VAL A 54 1.07 4.75 7.59
C VAL A 54 -0.16 5.44 7.00
N THR A 55 0.09 6.42 6.14
CA THR A 55 -0.91 6.99 5.23
C THR A 55 -0.83 6.25 3.90
N VAL A 56 -1.94 5.70 3.43
CA VAL A 56 -2.04 5.01 2.15
C VAL A 56 -2.60 5.98 1.12
N VAL A 57 -1.81 6.27 0.08
CA VAL A 57 -2.21 7.12 -1.03
C VAL A 57 -2.38 6.23 -2.25
N VAL A 58 -3.54 6.30 -2.90
CA VAL A 58 -3.87 5.42 -4.02
C VAL A 58 -4.14 6.23 -5.27
N GLU A 59 -3.47 5.90 -6.36
CA GLU A 59 -3.90 6.32 -7.70
C GLU A 59 -5.07 5.42 -8.13
N PRO A 60 -6.31 5.96 -8.17
CA PRO A 60 -7.48 5.12 -8.33
C PRO A 60 -7.63 4.64 -9.77
N THR A 61 -7.87 3.32 -9.92
CA THR A 61 -8.28 2.75 -11.20
C THR A 61 -9.65 2.08 -11.08
N ARG A 62 -10.68 2.67 -11.70
CA ARG A 62 -12.09 2.25 -11.63
C ARG A 62 -12.53 2.00 -10.19
N ASN A 63 -13.05 0.82 -9.89
CA ASN A 63 -13.50 0.41 -8.55
C ASN A 63 -12.49 -0.51 -7.84
N ALA A 64 -11.35 -0.83 -8.46
CA ALA A 64 -10.38 -1.76 -7.88
C ALA A 64 -9.74 -1.19 -6.59
N TRP A 65 -9.69 0.13 -6.44
CA TRP A 65 -9.18 0.80 -5.25
C TRP A 65 -10.07 0.58 -4.00
N ILE A 66 -11.38 0.34 -4.15
CA ILE A 66 -12.32 0.24 -3.02
C ILE A 66 -11.97 -0.94 -2.10
N VAL A 67 -11.57 -2.07 -2.69
CA VAL A 67 -11.18 -3.26 -1.93
C VAL A 67 -9.88 -3.00 -1.16
N LEU A 68 -8.94 -2.28 -1.76
CA LEU A 68 -7.70 -1.87 -1.11
C LEU A 68 -7.98 -0.89 0.04
N ALA A 69 -8.85 0.11 -0.21
CA ALA A 69 -9.38 1.05 0.78
C ALA A 69 -9.82 0.37 2.05
N GLU A 70 -10.78 -0.53 1.91
CA GLU A 70 -11.36 -1.22 3.05
C GLU A 70 -10.36 -2.15 3.75
N TRP A 71 -9.45 -2.79 3.01
CA TRP A 71 -8.50 -3.71 3.60
C TRP A 71 -7.46 -3.02 4.50
N PHE A 72 -6.88 -1.90 4.04
CA PHE A 72 -5.92 -1.14 4.84
C PHE A 72 -6.61 -0.36 5.97
N ARG A 73 -7.81 0.19 5.74
CA ARG A 73 -8.58 0.89 6.78
C ARG A 73 -8.86 -0.01 7.99
N ARG A 74 -9.18 -1.30 7.75
CA ARG A 74 -9.39 -2.30 8.82
C ARG A 74 -8.13 -2.61 9.64
N ARG A 75 -6.95 -2.23 9.15
CA ARG A 75 -5.65 -2.38 9.83
C ARG A 75 -5.15 -1.09 10.47
N GLY A 76 -6.00 -0.05 10.50
CA GLY A 76 -5.67 1.22 11.14
C GLY A 76 -4.84 2.17 10.28
N ALA A 77 -4.62 1.85 9.00
CA ALA A 77 -3.96 2.78 8.08
C ALA A 77 -4.83 4.02 7.84
N ARG A 78 -4.19 5.18 7.75
CA ARG A 78 -4.81 6.45 7.33
C ARG A 78 -4.91 6.48 5.80
N TRP A 79 -5.86 7.24 5.28
CA TRP A 79 -6.18 7.34 3.85
C TRP A 79 -6.13 8.80 3.42
#